data_AF-A0A945DEH0-F1
#
_entry.id   AF-A0A945DEH0-F1
#
_cell.length_a   1.000
_cell.length_b   1.000
_cell.length_c   1.000
_cell.angle_alpha   90.00
_cell.angle_beta   90.00
_cell.angle_gamma   90.00
#
_symmetry.space_group_name_H-M   'P 1'
#
loop_
_entity.id
_entity.type
_entity.pdbx_description
1 polymer ?
#
loop_
_entity_poly.entity_id
_entity_poly.type
_entity_poly.pdbx_seq_one_letter_code
_entity_poly.pdbx_strand_id
1 'polypeptide(L)'
;MMSEENNKPKHKNKLEALDNMSLGISIAVAIALGVGIGLLLKEWTGYTWTLWVGVGYGVAAAVLNVKKAYDRAQKEFKELENDPRYKYRAMNGDNDKDNLGNDD
;
A
#
# COMPACT_ATOMS: atom_id res chain seq x y z
N MET A 1 -27.05 28.53 13.48
CA MET A 1 -26.77 27.93 12.15
C MET A 1 -25.28 28.07 11.91
N MET A 2 -24.47 27.06 11.62
CA MET A 2 -24.65 25.65 11.32
C MET A 2 -23.29 25.03 11.66
N SER A 3 -23.24 23.98 12.48
CA SER A 3 -21.97 23.31 12.83
C SER A 3 -21.46 22.56 11.61
N GLU A 4 -20.30 22.92 11.07
CA GLU A 4 -19.65 22.18 10.00
C GLU A 4 -19.17 20.82 10.53
N GLU A 5 -20.01 19.82 10.35
CA GLU A 5 -19.73 18.43 10.67
C GLU A 5 -18.57 17.96 9.78
N ASN A 6 -17.43 17.71 10.41
CA ASN A 6 -16.20 17.19 9.81
C ASN A 6 -16.50 15.88 9.08
N ASN A 7 -16.78 15.95 7.79
CA ASN A 7 -17.06 14.79 6.94
C ASN A 7 -15.73 14.06 6.64
N LYS A 8 -15.13 13.41 7.65
CA LYS A 8 -14.13 12.37 7.40
C LYS A 8 -14.88 11.24 6.69
N PRO A 9 -14.54 10.91 5.43
CA PRO A 9 -15.29 9.87 4.72
C PRO A 9 -15.14 8.55 5.47
N LYS A 10 -16.26 8.00 5.96
CA LYS A 10 -16.35 6.77 6.77
C LYS A 10 -15.78 5.51 6.08
N HIS A 11 -15.38 5.61 4.82
CA HIS A 11 -14.93 4.49 3.99
C HIS A 11 -13.41 4.35 3.84
N LYS A 12 -12.59 5.29 4.34
CA LYS A 12 -11.12 5.23 4.21
C LYS A 12 -10.53 3.91 4.71
N ASN A 13 -11.01 3.43 5.86
CA ASN A 13 -10.52 2.18 6.45
C ASN A 13 -10.84 0.95 5.58
N LYS A 14 -11.95 0.97 4.82
CA LYS A 14 -12.28 -0.11 3.88
C LYS A 14 -11.39 -0.08 2.64
N LEU A 15 -11.03 1.11 2.15
CA LEU A 15 -10.13 1.29 1.01
C LEU A 15 -8.71 0.83 1.35
N GLU A 16 -8.20 1.21 2.53
CA GLU A 16 -6.86 0.85 2.97
C GLU A 16 -6.72 -0.65 3.26
N ALA A 17 -7.77 -1.27 3.82
CA ALA A 17 -7.83 -2.73 3.96
C ALA A 17 -7.87 -3.46 2.61
N LEU A 18 -8.56 -2.90 1.62
CA LEU A 18 -8.65 -3.48 0.27
C LEU A 18 -7.30 -3.43 -0.46
N ASP A 19 -6.56 -2.32 -0.36
CA ASP A 19 -5.24 -2.17 -0.98
C ASP A 19 -4.22 -3.17 -0.41
N ASN A 20 -4.19 -3.33 0.92
CA ASN A 20 -3.31 -4.31 1.57
C ASN A 20 -3.68 -5.76 1.20
N MET A 21 -4.98 -6.05 1.07
CA MET A 21 -5.46 -7.38 0.66
C MET A 21 -5.11 -7.69 -0.80
N SER A 22 -5.21 -6.68 -1.68
CA SER A 22 -4.83 -6.78 -3.10
C SER A 22 -3.35 -7.17 -3.26
N LEU A 23 -2.47 -6.56 -2.47
CA LEU A 23 -1.04 -6.89 -2.44
C LEU A 23 -0.77 -8.30 -1.90
N GLY A 24 -1.47 -8.72 -0.85
CA GLY A 24 -1.35 -10.09 -0.33
C GLY A 24 -1.75 -11.15 -1.38
N ILE A 25 -2.82 -10.89 -2.13
CA ILE A 25 -3.30 -11.78 -3.19
C ILE A 25 -2.29 -11.84 -4.35
N SER A 26 -1.71 -10.71 -4.77
CA SER A 26 -0.74 -10.71 -5.87
C SER A 26 0.50 -11.53 -5.54
N ILE A 27 0.98 -11.48 -4.29
CA ILE A 27 2.09 -12.29 -3.78
C ILE A 27 1.72 -13.78 -3.82
N ALA A 28 0.54 -14.14 -3.30
CA ALA A 28 0.07 -15.52 -3.28
C ALA A 28 -0.04 -16.10 -4.70
N VAL A 29 -0.58 -15.32 -5.65
CA VAL A 29 -0.68 -15.71 -7.06
C VAL A 29 0.71 -15.89 -7.69
N ALA A 30 1.65 -14.98 -7.44
CA ALA A 30 3.01 -15.08 -7.98
C ALA A 30 3.73 -16.36 -7.49
N ILE A 31 3.60 -16.68 -6.21
CA ILE A 31 4.17 -17.90 -5.63
C ILE A 31 3.46 -19.13 -6.19
N ALA A 32 2.13 -19.13 -6.27
CA ALA A 32 1.36 -20.25 -6.82
C ALA A 32 1.72 -20.54 -8.28
N LEU A 33 1.93 -19.50 -9.10
CA LEU A 33 2.40 -19.65 -10.47
C LEU A 33 3.84 -20.21 -10.53
N GLY A 34 4.74 -19.73 -9.67
CA GLY A 34 6.10 -20.28 -9.57
C GLY A 34 6.10 -21.76 -9.19
N VAL A 35 5.29 -22.15 -8.20
CA VAL A 35 5.11 -23.54 -7.79
C VAL A 35 4.48 -24.36 -8.92
N GLY A 36 3.45 -23.86 -9.59
CA GLY A 36 2.81 -24.54 -10.72
C GLY A 36 3.78 -24.79 -11.88
N ILE A 37 4.62 -23.81 -12.23
CA ILE A 37 5.69 -23.97 -13.21
C ILE A 37 6.72 -25.00 -12.73
N GLY A 38 7.10 -24.96 -11.45
CA GLY A 38 8.03 -25.94 -10.86
C GLY A 38 7.49 -27.38 -10.90
N LEU A 39 6.20 -27.57 -10.65
CA LEU A 39 5.53 -28.87 -10.77
C LEU A 39 5.50 -29.36 -12.23
N LEU A 40 5.19 -28.47 -13.17
CA LEU A 40 5.20 -28.81 -14.60
C LEU A 40 6.61 -29.21 -15.08
N LEU A 41 7.65 -28.47 -14.65
CA LEU A 41 9.04 -28.81 -14.94
C LEU A 41 9.43 -30.16 -14.33
N LYS A 42 9.01 -30.44 -13.10
CA LYS A 42 9.26 -31.74 -12.44
C LYS A 42 8.63 -32.87 -13.23
N GLU A 43 7.40 -32.72 -13.69
CA GLU A 43 6.70 -33.74 -14.49
C GLU A 43 7.40 -34.00 -15.83
N TRP A 44 7.90 -32.95 -16.50
CA TRP A 44 8.57 -33.09 -17.78
C TRP A 44 9.99 -33.64 -17.69
N THR A 45 10.74 -33.22 -16.67
CA THR A 45 12.16 -33.57 -16.54
C THR A 45 12.39 -34.81 -15.67
N GLY A 46 11.42 -35.20 -14.84
CA GLY A 46 11.55 -36.28 -13.85
C GLY A 46 12.44 -35.94 -12.65
N TYR A 47 13.10 -34.77 -12.66
CA TYR A 47 14.02 -34.37 -11.61
C TYR A 47 13.32 -33.54 -10.54
N THR A 48 13.34 -33.99 -9.30
CA THR A 48 12.68 -33.28 -8.19
C THR A 48 13.31 -31.90 -7.91
N TRP A 49 14.60 -31.70 -8.23
CA TRP A 49 15.27 -30.43 -7.98
C TRP A 49 14.75 -29.27 -8.85
N THR A 50 14.12 -29.56 -10.00
CA THR A 50 13.59 -28.52 -10.90
C THR A 50 12.36 -27.81 -10.32
N LEU A 51 11.68 -28.42 -9.34
CA LEU A 51 10.62 -27.76 -8.58
C LEU A 51 11.12 -26.48 -7.90
N TRP A 52 12.35 -26.50 -7.37
CA TRP A 52 12.95 -25.35 -6.70
C TRP A 52 13.27 -24.20 -7.64
N VAL A 53 13.45 -24.47 -8.94
CA VAL A 53 13.62 -23.43 -9.96
C VAL A 53 12.35 -22.61 -10.08
N GLY A 54 11.19 -23.27 -10.16
CA GLY A 54 9.89 -22.60 -10.19
C GLY A 54 9.59 -21.83 -8.90
N VAL A 55 9.86 -22.45 -7.74
CA VAL A 55 9.71 -21.78 -6.44
C VAL A 55 10.61 -20.55 -6.34
N GLY A 56 11.88 -20.66 -6.74
CA GLY A 56 12.82 -19.55 -6.75
C GLY A 56 12.35 -18.38 -7.61
N TYR A 57 11.85 -18.67 -8.82
CA TYR A 57 11.24 -17.65 -9.68
C TYR A 57 9.97 -17.02 -9.08
N GLY A 58 9.10 -17.83 -8.47
CA GLY A 58 7.90 -17.34 -7.80
C GLY A 58 8.23 -16.38 -6.65
N VAL A 59 9.21 -16.73 -5.81
CA VAL A 59 9.68 -15.87 -4.72
C VAL A 59 10.32 -14.59 -5.26
N ALA A 60 11.19 -14.69 -6.27
CA ALA A 60 11.80 -13.53 -6.89
C ALA A 60 10.75 -12.57 -7.48
N ALA A 61 9.73 -13.12 -8.16
CA ALA A 61 8.62 -12.34 -8.70
C ALA A 61 7.80 -11.66 -7.60
N ALA A 62 7.51 -12.35 -6.49
CA ALA A 62 6.82 -11.77 -5.34
C ALA A 62 7.61 -10.61 -4.72
N VAL A 63 8.92 -10.78 -4.51
CA VAL A 63 9.79 -9.71 -3.97
C VAL A 63 9.79 -8.48 -4.90
N LEU A 64 9.91 -8.69 -6.21
CA LEU A 64 9.85 -7.59 -7.18
C LEU A 64 8.48 -6.90 -7.20
N ASN A 65 7.39 -7.66 -7.02
CA ASN A 65 6.03 -7.10 -6.92
C ASN A 65 5.88 -6.22 -5.66
N VAL A 66 6.33 -6.71 -4.50
CA VAL A 66 6.32 -5.96 -3.25
C VAL A 66 7.13 -4.68 -3.37
N LYS A 67 8.35 -4.75 -3.91
CA LYS A 67 9.20 -3.57 -4.12
C LYS A 67 8.48 -2.51 -4.96
N LYS A 68 7.86 -2.93 -6.07
CA LYS A 68 7.12 -2.02 -6.96
C LYS A 68 5.95 -1.34 -6.25
N ALA A 69 5.24 -2.05 -5.38
CA ALA A 69 4.15 -1.47 -4.60
C ALA A 69 4.66 -0.52 -3.50
N TYR A 70 5.75 -0.88 -2.84
CA TYR A 70 6.42 0.00 -1.87
C TYR A 70 6.88 1.31 -2.51
N ASP A 71 7.55 1.24 -3.66
CA ASP A 71 8.04 2.42 -4.39
C ASP A 71 6.87 3.34 -4.80
N ARG A 72 5.70 2.79 -5.14
CA ARG A 72 4.48 3.55 -5.44
C ARG A 72 3.93 4.25 -4.20
N ALA A 73 3.77 3.51 -3.11
CA ALA A 73 3.29 4.07 -1.85
C ALA A 73 4.21 5.21 -1.39
N GLN A 74 5.53 5.01 -1.44
CA GLN A 74 6.50 6.04 -1.07
C GLN A 74 6.44 7.29 -1.96
N LYS A 75 6.15 7.14 -3.24
CA LYS A 75 5.94 8.27 -4.15
C LYS A 75 4.68 9.06 -3.80
N GLU A 76 3.57 8.38 -3.54
CA GLU A 76 2.32 9.02 -3.09
C GLU A 76 2.52 9.79 -1.78
N PHE A 77 3.26 9.23 -0.82
CA PHE A 77 3.62 9.95 0.41
C PHE A 77 4.44 11.22 0.15
N LYS A 78 5.42 11.17 -0.75
CA LYS A 78 6.24 12.35 -1.11
C LYS A 78 5.44 13.42 -1.86
N GLU A 79 4.47 13.02 -2.67
CA GLU A 79 3.56 13.93 -3.36
C GLU A 79 2.61 14.62 -2.36
N LEU A 80 2.08 13.87 -1.40
CA LEU A 80 1.28 14.42 -0.29
C LEU A 80 2.08 15.41 0.58
N GLU A 81 3.36 15.12 0.86
CA GLU A 81 4.24 16.02 1.62
C GLU A 81 4.55 17.33 0.86
N ASN A 82 4.60 17.29 -0.47
CA ASN A 82 4.91 18.45 -1.29
C ASN A 82 3.70 19.30 -1.69
N ASP A 83 2.48 18.89 -1.33
CA ASP A 83 1.28 19.66 -1.63
C ASP A 83 1.31 21.03 -0.89
N PRO A 84 1.26 22.15 -1.64
CA PRO A 84 1.32 23.50 -1.07
C PRO A 84 0.21 23.78 -0.04
N ARG A 85 -0.92 23.06 -0.07
CA ARG A 85 -2.01 23.18 0.91
C ARG A 85 -1.61 22.69 2.31
N TYR A 86 -0.68 21.73 2.41
CA TYR A 86 -0.13 21.26 3.69
C TYR A 86 1.09 22.08 4.13
N LYS A 87 1.91 22.54 3.19
CA LYS A 87 3.01 23.49 3.48
C LYS A 87 2.48 24.81 4.04
N TYR A 88 1.34 25.32 3.56
CA TYR A 88 0.71 26.51 4.11
C TYR A 88 0.26 26.35 5.57
N ARG A 89 -0.32 25.19 5.95
CA ARG A 89 -0.73 24.93 7.36
C ARG A 89 0.45 24.68 8.29
N ALA A 90 1.53 24.06 7.78
CA ALA A 90 2.76 23.83 8.55
C ALA A 90 3.60 25.11 8.75
N MET A 91 3.57 26.04 7.79
CA MET A 91 4.29 27.33 7.88
C MET A 91 3.46 28.42 8.56
N ASN A 92 2.13 28.43 8.39
CA ASN A 92 1.23 29.41 9.01
C ASN A 92 0.49 28.83 10.21
N GLY A 93 1.21 28.04 11.03
CA GLY A 93 0.67 27.25 12.15
C GLY A 93 -0.52 27.93 12.84
N ASP A 94 -1.57 27.14 13.08
CA ASP A 94 -2.88 27.56 13.59
C ASP A 94 -2.78 28.84 14.45
N ASN A 95 -3.08 29.99 13.84
CA ASN A 95 -3.30 31.25 14.55
C ASN A 95 -4.73 31.25 15.15
N ASP A 96 -5.18 30.12 15.69
CA ASP A 96 -6.39 30.06 16.50
C ASP A 96 -5.97 30.36 17.95
N LYS A 97 -5.59 31.62 18.19
CA LYS A 97 -5.35 32.18 19.53
C LYS A 97 -6.38 33.27 19.83
N ASP A 98 -7.65 33.01 19.51
CA ASP A 98 -8.68 34.01 19.71
C ASP A 98 -10.06 33.38 19.84
N ASN A 99 -10.27 32.64 20.95
CA ASN A 99 -11.48 32.79 21.76
C ASN A 99 -11.28 32.26 23.19
N LEU A 100 -10.52 33.01 24.00
CA LEU A 100 -10.55 32.93 25.47
C LEU A 100 -10.92 34.32 25.97
N GLY A 101 -12.22 34.53 26.19
CA GLY A 101 -12.75 35.71 26.88
C GLY A 101 -13.88 36.39 26.11
N ASN A 102 -15.12 36.13 26.54
CA ASN A 102 -16.06 37.16 27.02
C ASN A 102 -17.41 36.48 27.33
N ASP A 103 -17.46 35.84 28.50
CA ASP A 103 -18.71 35.53 29.20
C ASP A 103 -18.67 36.35 30.51
N ASP A 104 -19.11 37.62 30.43
CA ASP A 104 -19.56 38.45 31.56
C ASP A 104 -21.09 38.60 31.48
#